data_AF-A0A132NLK5-F1
#
_entry.id   AF-A0A132NLK5-F1
#
_cell.length_a   1.000
_cell.length_b   1.000
_cell.length_c   1.000
_cell.angle_alpha   90.00
_cell.angle_beta   90.00
_cell.angle_gamma   90.00
#
_symmetry.space_group_name_H-M   'P 1'
#
loop_
_entity.id
_entity.type
_entity.pdbx_description
1 polymer ?
#
loop_
_entity_poly.entity_id
_entity_poly.type
_entity_poly.pdbx_seq_one_letter_code
_entity_poly.pdbx_strand_id
1 'polypeptide(L)' 'MPQQQTAYVGPRDLWGLVEDTWRWWVEAGRPGPWTFGITVTPERQWIWHESGRIWELPA' A
#
# COMPACT_ATOMS: atom_id res chain seq x y z
N MET A 1 -34.27 -2.30 -2.61
CA MET A 1 -33.14 -2.50 -1.68
C MET A 1 -32.57 -1.12 -1.36
N PRO A 2 -32.50 -0.68 -0.09
CA PRO A 2 -31.83 0.57 0.23
C PRO A 2 -30.34 0.44 -0.11
N GLN A 3 -29.77 1.49 -0.70
CA GLN A 3 -28.34 1.57 -0.98
C GLN A 3 -27.61 1.87 0.34
N GLN A 4 -26.74 0.97 0.78
CA GLN A 4 -25.91 1.19 1.95
C GLN A 4 -24.71 2.07 1.56
N GLN A 5 -24.56 3.21 2.22
CA GLN A 5 -23.36 4.05 2.09
C GLN A 5 -22.29 3.56 3.06
N THR A 6 -21.14 3.18 2.50
CA THR A 6 -19.92 2.92 3.25
C THR A 6 -19.12 4.22 3.40
N ALA A 7 -18.88 4.65 4.62
CA ALA A 7 -17.99 5.76 4.92
C ALA A 7 -16.66 5.22 5.48
N TYR A 8 -15.54 5.71 4.93
CA TYR A 8 -14.23 5.49 5.53
C TYR A 8 -14.09 6.36 6.78
N VAL A 9 -13.60 5.78 7.87
CA VAL A 9 -13.42 6.47 9.15
C VAL A 9 -11.97 6.36 9.60
N GLY A 10 -11.46 7.41 10.24
CA GLY A 10 -10.11 7.49 10.76
C GLY A 10 -9.26 8.56 10.08
N PRO A 11 -8.12 8.93 10.68
CA PRO A 11 -7.24 9.98 10.17
C PRO A 11 -6.44 9.55 8.93
N ARG A 12 -6.53 8.28 8.52
CA ARG A 12 -5.76 7.70 7.41
C ARG A 12 -6.70 7.15 6.35
N ASP A 13 -6.49 7.59 5.12
CA ASP A 13 -7.15 7.02 3.95
C ASP A 13 -6.47 5.71 3.52
N LEU A 14 -6.70 4.65 4.30
CA LEU A 14 -6.14 3.33 4.01
C LEU A 14 -6.61 2.79 2.66
N TRP A 15 -7.83 3.13 2.25
CA TRP A 15 -8.38 2.66 0.99
C TRP A 15 -7.70 3.34 -0.20
N GLY A 16 -7.50 4.65 -0.16
CA GLY A 16 -6.72 5.36 -1.17
C GLY A 16 -5.29 4.82 -1.30
N LEU A 17 -4.64 4.48 -0.18
CA LEU A 17 -3.31 3.85 -0.19
C LEU A 17 -3.31 2.47 -0.87
N VAL A 18 -4.34 1.65 -0.60
CA VAL A 18 -4.51 0.33 -1.23
C VAL A 18 -4.79 0.48 -2.71
N GLU A 19 -5.69 1.39 -3.11
CA GLU A 19 -6.03 1.62 -4.52
C GLU A 19 -4.83 2.12 -5.33
N ASP A 20 -4.07 3.08 -4.80
CA ASP A 20 -2.86 3.60 -5.45
C ASP A 20 -1.80 2.49 -5.63
N THR A 21 -1.57 1.72 -4.57
CA THR A 21 -0.62 0.59 -4.61
C THR A 21 -1.08 -0.50 -5.58
N TRP A 22 -2.37 -0.79 -5.61
CA TRP A 22 -2.96 -1.77 -6.52
C TRP A 22 -2.86 -1.33 -7.99
N ARG A 23 -3.14 -0.05 -8.29
CA ARG A 23 -2.99 0.51 -9.64
C ARG A 23 -1.56 0.36 -10.13
N TRP A 24 -0.60 0.77 -9.29
CA TRP A 24 0.81 0.57 -9.60
C TRP A 24 1.16 -0.90 -9.82
N TRP A 25 0.68 -1.81 -8.97
CA TRP A 25 0.96 -3.25 -9.08
C TRP A 25 0.42 -3.83 -10.40
N VAL A 26 -0.76 -3.39 -10.84
CA VAL A 26 -1.33 -3.78 -12.14
C VAL A 26 -0.49 -3.23 -13.29
N GLU A 27 -0.13 -1.95 -13.24
CA GLU A 27 0.68 -1.28 -14.28
C GLU A 27 2.10 -1.87 -14.39
N ALA A 28 2.68 -2.30 -13.26
CA ALA A 28 3.98 -2.95 -13.18
C ALA A 28 3.97 -4.42 -13.64
N GLY A 29 2.85 -4.94 -14.14
CA GLY A 29 2.76 -6.32 -14.64
C GLY A 29 2.58 -7.38 -13.53
N ARG A 30 2.03 -6.98 -12.38
CA ARG A 30 1.75 -7.86 -11.23
C ARG A 30 3.02 -8.54 -10.69
N PRO A 31 4.04 -7.77 -10.29
CA PRO A 31 5.29 -8.33 -9.79
C PRO A 31 5.06 -9.30 -8.63
N GLY A 32 5.87 -10.36 -8.61
CA GLY A 32 5.83 -11.37 -7.57
C GLY A 32 6.52 -10.90 -6.28
N PRO A 33 6.26 -11.56 -5.14
CA PRO A 33 6.73 -11.12 -3.82
C PRO A 33 8.25 -11.03 -3.70
N TRP A 34 9.01 -11.76 -4.53
CA TRP A 34 10.48 -11.79 -4.52
C TRP A 34 11.14 -10.48 -4.95
N THR A 35 10.39 -9.61 -5.63
CA THR A 35 10.84 -8.27 -6.06
C THR A 35 10.58 -7.19 -5.00
N PHE A 36 9.99 -7.59 -3.88
CA PHE A 36 9.71 -6.74 -2.74
C PHE A 36 10.64 -7.09 -1.59
N GLY A 37 10.92 -6.09 -0.75
CA GLY A 37 11.51 -6.30 0.56
C GLY A 37 10.86 -5.40 1.60
N ILE A 38 11.15 -5.69 2.86
CA ILE A 38 10.76 -4.88 4.00
C ILE A 38 12.03 -4.51 4.76
N THR A 39 12.13 -3.24 5.15
CA THR A 39 13.16 -2.80 6.10
C THR A 39 12.46 -2.32 7.35
N VAL A 40 12.94 -2.80 8.49
CA VAL A 40 12.44 -2.44 9.81
C VAL A 40 13.61 -1.92 10.64
N THR A 41 13.42 -0.74 11.20
CA THR A 41 14.31 -0.10 12.18
C THR A 41 13.48 0.23 13.42
N PRO A 42 14.10 0.54 14.58
CA PRO A 42 13.33 0.94 15.75
C PRO A 42 12.44 2.18 15.52
N GLU A 43 12.81 3.06 14.59
CA GLU A 43 12.12 4.34 14.36
C GLU A 43 11.10 4.30 13.22
N ARG A 44 11.25 3.37 12.27
CA ARG A 44 10.44 3.31 11.04
C ARG A 44 10.45 1.93 10.40
N GLN A 45 9.42 1.68 9.59
CA GLN A 45 9.31 0.50 8.75
C GLN A 45 8.78 0.88 7.37
N TRP A 46 9.34 0.29 6.31
CA TRP A 46 8.89 0.53 4.95
C TRP A 46 9.02 -0.72 4.08
N ILE A 47 8.09 -0.85 3.14
CA ILE A 47 8.17 -1.82 2.04
C ILE A 47 8.87 -1.12 0.88
N TRP A 48 9.72 -1.85 0.17
CA TRP A 48 10.35 -1.38 -1.07
C TRP A 48 10.17 -2.41 -2.18
N HIS A 49 10.20 -1.93 -3.42
CA HIS A 49 10.22 -2.75 -4.63
C HIS A 49 11.46 -2.41 -5.46
N GLU A 50 12.01 -3.37 -6.21
CA GLU A 50 13.22 -3.19 -7.04
C GLU A 50 13.17 -2.03 -8.04
N SER A 51 11.97 -1.58 -8.44
CA SER A 51 11.80 -0.38 -9.27
C SER A 51 12.14 0.94 -8.55
N GLY A 52 12.54 0.90 -7.28
CA GLY A 52 12.81 2.07 -6.44
C GLY A 52 11.58 2.67 -5.75
N ARG A 53 10.41 2.02 -5.85
CA ARG A 53 9.20 2.46 -5.15
C ARG A 53 9.26 2.05 -3.68
N ILE A 54 8.85 2.96 -2.80
CA ILE A 54 8.85 2.78 -1.35
C ILE A 54 7.47 3.14 -0.78
N TRP A 55 7.02 2.35 0.19
CA TRP A 55 5.83 2.60 0.98
C TRP A 55 6.21 2.62 2.46
N GLU A 56 6.12 3.79 3.07
CA GLU A 56 6.25 3.92 4.52
C GLU A 56 5.06 3.23 5.20
N LEU A 57 5.37 2.31 6.10
CA LEU A 57 4.37 1.65 6.91
C LEU A 57 4.20 2.46 8.21
N PRO A 58 2.94 2.66 8.65
CA PRO A 58 2.70 3.26 9.95
C PRO A 58 3.33 2.39 11.05
N ALA A 59 3.97 3.03 12.03
CA ALA A 59 4.41 2.38 13.26
C ALA A 59 3.22 1.87 14.10
#